data_AF-A0A841K4V0-F1
#
_entry.id   AF-A0A841K4V0-F1
#
_cell.length_a   1.000
_cell.length_b   1.000
_cell.length_c   1.000
_cell.angle_alpha   90.00
_cell.angle_beta   90.00
_cell.angle_gamma   90.00
#
_symmetry.space_group_name_H-M   'P 1'
#
loop_
_entity.id
_entity.type
_entity.pdbx_description
1 polymer ?
#
loop_
_entity_poly.entity_id
_entity_poly.type
_entity_poly.pdbx_seq_one_letter_code
_entity_poly.pdbx_strand_id
1 'polypeptide(L)'
;MSKPVFVETLELAGESGTTFNGMLCGRAMWKDGIAIYAKQGAKAFEEWLNTQGVENINNVNKALEAAYFRYDKIDVKEPALA
;
A
#
# COMPACT_ATOMS: atom_id res chain seq x y z
N MET A 1 -2.72 -12.95 3.36
CA MET A 1 -1.96 -12.50 2.18
C MET A 1 -0.65 -11.89 2.65
N SER A 2 0.47 -12.32 2.10
CA SER A 2 1.79 -11.73 2.34
C SER A 2 2.01 -10.52 1.43
N LYS A 3 3.02 -9.69 1.72
CA LYS A 3 3.44 -8.56 0.86
C LYS A 3 3.69 -8.97 -0.61
N PRO A 4 4.53 -9.99 -0.92
CA PRO A 4 4.83 -10.32 -2.32
C PRO A 4 3.59 -10.74 -3.10
N VAL A 5 2.73 -11.57 -2.52
CA VAL A 5 1.48 -12.00 -3.15
C VAL A 5 0.56 -10.80 -3.42
N PHE A 6 0.53 -9.81 -2.53
CA PHE A 6 -0.28 -8.62 -2.73
C PHE A 6 0.24 -7.74 -3.88
N VAL A 7 1.55 -7.52 -3.96
CA VAL A 7 2.19 -6.75 -5.04
C VAL A 7 1.97 -7.44 -6.39
N GLU A 8 2.21 -8.75 -6.47
CA GLU A 8 1.96 -9.56 -7.67
C GLU A 8 0.50 -9.49 -8.13
N THR A 9 -0.44 -9.44 -7.18
CA THR A 9 -1.88 -9.29 -7.50
C THR A 9 -2.17 -7.91 -8.12
N LEU A 10 -1.51 -6.85 -7.66
CA LEU A 10 -1.68 -5.49 -8.23
C LEU A 10 -1.08 -5.39 -9.63
N GLU A 11 0.09 -6.00 -9.84
CA GLU A 11 0.76 -6.09 -11.14
C GLU A 11 -0.14 -6.85 -12.14
N LEU A 12 -0.64 -8.02 -11.76
CA LEU A 12 -1.57 -8.81 -12.56
C LEU A 12 -2.86 -8.02 -12.87
N ALA A 13 -3.39 -7.27 -11.91
CA ALA A 13 -4.57 -6.43 -12.14
C ALA A 13 -4.31 -5.36 -13.20
N GLY A 14 -3.14 -4.69 -13.14
CA GLY A 14 -2.71 -3.74 -14.17
C GLY A 14 -2.56 -4.39 -15.54
N GLU A 15 -1.87 -5.53 -15.62
CA GLU A 15 -1.66 -6.28 -16.87
C GLU A 15 -2.97 -6.79 -17.51
N SER A 16 -3.96 -7.14 -16.68
CA SER A 16 -5.28 -7.59 -17.14
C SER A 16 -6.16 -6.48 -17.72
N GLY A 17 -5.75 -5.22 -17.65
CA GLY A 17 -6.56 -4.07 -18.04
C GLY A 17 -7.68 -3.73 -17.03
N THR A 18 -7.60 -4.27 -15.82
CA THR A 18 -8.54 -3.91 -14.74
C THR A 18 -8.30 -2.47 -14.32
N THR A 19 -9.33 -1.63 -14.36
CA THR A 19 -9.21 -0.21 -14.03
C THR A 19 -9.27 0.07 -12.52
N PHE A 20 -8.50 -0.62 -11.69
CA PHE A 20 -8.55 -0.39 -10.24
C PHE A 20 -8.09 1.04 -9.88
N ASN A 21 -8.62 1.61 -8.79
CA ASN A 21 -8.43 3.03 -8.43
C ASN A 21 -7.54 3.27 -7.20
N GLY A 22 -6.82 2.23 -6.77
CA GLY A 22 -6.00 2.24 -5.58
C GLY A 22 -6.22 0.99 -4.74
N MET A 23 -5.76 1.03 -3.49
CA MET A 23 -5.88 -0.08 -2.56
C MET A 23 -6.19 0.41 -1.14
N LEU A 24 -6.68 -0.50 -0.30
CA LEU A 24 -6.82 -0.30 1.15
C LEU A 24 -6.28 -1.55 1.87
N CYS A 25 -4.97 -1.62 2.07
CA CYS A 25 -4.30 -2.74 2.73
C CYS A 25 -3.44 -2.25 3.90
N GLY A 26 -3.76 -2.70 5.12
CA GLY A 26 -2.95 -2.40 6.31
C GLY A 26 -1.98 -3.53 6.68
N ARG A 27 -2.49 -4.76 6.80
CA ARG A 27 -1.73 -5.88 7.36
C ARG A 27 -0.48 -6.26 6.55
N ALA A 28 -0.47 -6.08 5.24
CA ALA A 28 0.72 -6.35 4.43
C ALA A 28 1.89 -5.39 4.75
N MET A 29 1.62 -4.28 5.43
CA MET A 29 2.58 -3.20 5.67
C MET A 29 3.28 -3.34 7.02
N TRP A 30 2.53 -3.63 8.07
CA TRP A 30 3.00 -3.51 9.46
C TRP A 30 2.89 -4.79 10.28
N LYS A 31 2.29 -5.87 9.75
CA LYS A 31 2.05 -7.11 10.53
C LYS A 31 3.34 -7.69 11.13
N ASP A 32 4.43 -7.67 10.37
CA ASP A 32 5.69 -8.28 10.81
C ASP A 32 6.36 -7.48 11.96
N GLY A 33 6.05 -6.18 12.06
CA GLY A 33 6.49 -5.33 13.16
C GLY A 33 5.73 -5.58 14.48
N ILE A 34 4.60 -6.28 14.47
CA ILE A 34 3.84 -6.59 15.71
C ILE A 34 4.67 -7.42 16.68
N ALA A 35 5.49 -8.36 16.18
CA ALA A 35 6.37 -9.14 17.04
C ALA A 35 7.48 -8.27 17.67
N ILE A 36 7.95 -7.23 16.97
CA ILE A 36 8.92 -6.27 17.47
C ILE A 36 8.27 -5.41 18.56
N TYR A 37 7.07 -4.89 18.31
CA TYR A 37 6.30 -4.16 19.31
C TYR A 37 6.10 -4.99 20.59
N ALA A 38 5.63 -6.23 20.45
CA ALA A 38 5.33 -7.10 21.59
C ALA A 38 6.57 -7.45 22.43
N LYS A 39 7.75 -7.53 21.82
CA LYS A 39 9.00 -7.94 22.49
C LYS A 39 9.88 -6.77 22.93
N GLN A 40 9.84 -5.66 22.22
CA GLN A 40 10.82 -4.56 22.31
C GLN A 40 10.16 -3.19 22.54
N GLY A 41 8.82 -3.12 22.53
CA GLY A 41 8.07 -1.91 22.84
C GLY A 41 7.91 -0.94 21.67
N ALA A 42 7.24 0.18 21.95
CA ALA A 42 6.81 1.15 20.95
C ALA A 42 7.97 1.79 20.16
N LYS A 43 9.07 2.15 20.83
CA LYS A 43 10.21 2.82 20.19
C LYS A 43 10.87 1.93 19.12
N ALA A 44 11.12 0.66 19.43
CA ALA A 44 11.68 -0.29 18.47
C ALA A 44 10.73 -0.55 17.29
N PHE A 45 9.41 -0.56 17.55
CA PHE A 45 8.42 -0.67 16.49
C PHE A 45 8.40 0.57 15.59
N GLU A 46 8.54 1.78 16.14
CA GLU A 46 8.66 3.02 15.38
C GLU A 46 9.92 3.04 14.51
N GLU A 47 11.07 2.62 15.04
CA GLU A 47 12.31 2.46 14.25
C GLU A 47 12.14 1.43 13.12
N TRP A 48 11.41 0.34 13.38
CA TRP A 48 11.08 -0.64 12.34
C TRP A 48 10.12 -0.07 11.28
N LEU A 49 9.12 0.73 11.67
CA LEU A 49 8.21 1.40 10.75
C LEU A 49 8.98 2.36 9.83
N ASN A 50 9.93 3.12 10.37
CA ASN A 50 10.77 4.07 9.63
C ASN A 50 11.80 3.39 8.70
N THR A 51 11.96 2.06 8.78
CA THR A 51 12.86 1.29 7.93
C THR A 51 12.07 0.32 7.06
N GLN A 52 11.78 -0.88 7.56
CA GLN A 52 11.06 -1.92 6.82
C GLN A 52 9.63 -1.50 6.46
N GLY A 53 8.95 -0.76 7.34
CA GLY A 53 7.61 -0.21 7.05
C GLY A 53 7.62 0.73 5.83
N VAL A 54 8.61 1.62 5.76
CA VAL A 54 8.83 2.52 4.62
C VAL A 54 9.18 1.73 3.35
N GLU A 55 10.04 0.71 3.44
CA GLU A 55 10.33 -0.16 2.29
C GLU A 55 9.08 -0.87 1.77
N ASN A 56 8.22 -1.34 2.69
CA ASN A 56 6.98 -2.01 2.33
C ASN A 56 6.06 -1.06 1.55
N ILE A 57 5.87 0.20 2.01
CA ILE A 57 4.96 1.15 1.33
C ILE A 57 5.51 1.60 -0.01
N ASN A 58 6.84 1.75 -0.13
CA ASN A 58 7.46 2.08 -1.42
C ASN A 58 7.27 0.96 -2.45
N ASN A 59 7.33 -0.31 -2.04
CA ASN A 59 7.03 -1.43 -2.94
C ASN A 59 5.57 -1.42 -3.42
N VAL A 60 4.62 -1.11 -2.54
CA VAL A 60 3.20 -0.99 -2.92
C VAL A 60 2.97 0.24 -3.81
N ASN A 61 3.59 1.38 -3.51
CA ASN A 61 3.45 2.59 -4.30
C ASN A 61 3.90 2.40 -5.75
N LYS A 62 4.97 1.65 -5.99
CA LYS A 62 5.40 1.27 -7.35
C LYS A 62 4.33 0.47 -8.08
N ALA A 63 3.73 -0.53 -7.43
CA ALA A 63 2.65 -1.31 -8.03
C ALA A 63 1.37 -0.48 -8.27
N LEU A 64 1.14 0.55 -7.47
CA LEU A 64 0.03 1.49 -7.62
C LEU A 64 0.20 2.49 -8.79
N GLU A 65 1.36 2.56 -9.44
CA GLU A 65 1.55 3.37 -10.65
C GLU A 65 0.63 2.91 -11.80
N ALA A 66 0.17 1.66 -11.77
CA ALA A 66 -0.82 1.12 -12.72
C ALA A 66 -2.28 1.48 -12.37
N ALA A 67 -2.53 2.17 -11.26
CA ALA A 67 -3.89 2.54 -10.84
C ALA A 67 -4.45 3.71 -11.66
N TYR A 68 -5.77 3.68 -11.86
CA TYR A 68 -6.49 4.72 -12.58
C TYR A 68 -6.99 5.81 -11.65
N PHE A 69 -6.96 7.06 -12.11
CA PHE A 69 -7.46 8.18 -11.35
C PHE A 69 -8.98 8.03 -11.12
N ARG A 70 -9.40 8.09 -9.85
CA ARG A 70 -10.80 7.81 -9.49
C ARG A 70 -11.80 8.79 -10.12
N TYR A 71 -11.38 10.03 -10.38
CA TYR A 71 -12.26 11.05 -10.94
C TYR A 71 -12.58 10.82 -12.41
N ASP A 72 -11.79 10.00 -13.13
CA ASP A 72 -12.13 9.57 -14.49
C ASP A 72 -13.40 8.71 -14.52
N LYS A 73 -13.82 8.17 -13.36
CA LYS A 73 -14.97 7.28 -13.23
C LYS A 73 -16.22 7.92 -12.63
N ILE A 74 -16.13 9.17 -12.18
CA ILE A 74 -17.24 9.88 -11.56
C ILE A 74 -17.39 11.24 -12.23
N ASP A 75 -18.64 11.68 -12.43
CA ASP A 75 -18.94 12.97 -13.06
C ASP A 75 -18.74 14.14 -12.07
N VAL A 76 -17.51 14.26 -11.57
CA VAL A 76 -17.09 15.30 -10.63
C VAL A 76 -15.88 15.98 -11.24
N LYS A 77 -16.04 17.24 -11.68
CA LYS A 77 -14.92 18.12 -12.00
C LYS A 77 -14.05 18.24 -10.77
N GLU A 78 -12.79 17.84 -10.92
CA GLU A 78 -11.62 17.93 -10.03
C GLU A 78 -11.90 18.31 -8.56
N PRO A 79 -11.46 17.50 -7.57
CA PRO A 79 -11.63 17.89 -6.18
C PRO A 79 -10.95 19.23 -5.93
N ALA A 80 -11.65 20.14 -5.26
CA ALA A 80 -11.01 21.30 -4.65
C ALA A 80 -9.97 20.76 -3.66
N LEU A 81 -8.70 20.71 -4.10
CA LEU A 81 -7.56 20.53 -3.22
C LEU A 81 -7.49 21.80 -2.36
N ALA A 82 -8.00 21.70 -1.13
CA ALA A 82 -7.81 22.67 -0.07
C ALA A 82 -6.49 22.38 0.67
#